data_AF-A0A376WE06-F1
#
_entry.id   AF-A0A376WE06-F1
#
_cell.length_a   1.000
_cell.length_b   1.000
_cell.length_c   1.000
_cell.angle_alpha   90.00
_cell.angle_beta   90.00
_cell.angle_gamma   90.00
#
_symmetry.space_group_name_H-M   'P 1'
#
loop_
_entity.id
_entity.type
_entity.pdbx_description
1 polymer ?
#
loop_
_entity_poly.entity_id
_entity_poly.type
_entity_poly.pdbx_seq_one_letter_code
_entity_poly.pdbx_strand_id
1 'polypeptide(L)'
;MQKKHTIEVVVDRFKVRDDLTQRLAESFETALELSGGTAVVADMDDPKAEELLFSANFACPICGYSMRELEPRLFSFNNPAGACPTCDGLGVQQYFDPDRVIQNPELSLAGGCDPWLGSPQLLLFPDAEIAGRSL
;
A
#
# COMPACT_ATOMS: atom_id res chain seq x y z
N MET A 1 -10.51 -21.24 22.97
CA MET A 1 -9.16 -21.84 22.80
C MET A 1 -8.92 -21.99 21.30
N GLN A 2 -8.32 -21.00 20.65
CA GLN A 2 -7.82 -21.15 19.28
C GLN A 2 -6.29 -21.12 19.37
N LYS A 3 -5.66 -22.27 19.20
CA LYS A 3 -4.21 -22.34 19.00
C LYS A 3 -3.94 -22.01 17.52
N LYS A 4 -2.93 -21.18 17.26
CA LYS A 4 -2.43 -20.98 15.90
C LYS A 4 -1.72 -22.28 15.49
N HIS A 5 -2.12 -22.83 14.36
CA HIS A 5 -1.50 -24.01 13.77
C HIS A 5 -0.86 -23.59 12.45
N THR A 6 0.42 -23.91 12.30
CA THR A 6 1.11 -23.85 11.01
C THR A 6 1.00 -25.24 10.40
N ILE A 7 0.43 -25.33 9.20
CA ILE A 7 0.25 -26.58 8.47
C ILE A 7 1.00 -26.42 7.16
N GLU A 8 2.00 -27.26 6.97
CA GLU A 8 2.82 -27.32 5.77
C GLU A 8 2.65 -28.67 5.11
N VAL A 9 2.57 -28.66 3.78
CA VAL A 9 2.40 -29.87 2.99
C VAL A 9 3.70 -30.10 2.23
N VAL A 10 4.30 -31.27 2.44
CA VAL A 10 5.49 -31.68 1.70
C VAL A 10 5.06 -32.22 0.34
N VAL A 11 5.46 -31.54 -0.73
CA VAL A 11 5.07 -31.87 -2.12
C VAL A 11 6.06 -32.85 -2.78
N ASP A 12 7.36 -32.55 -2.75
CA ASP A 12 8.41 -33.43 -3.28
C ASP A 12 9.66 -33.40 -2.39
N ARG A 13 10.54 -34.38 -2.58
CA ARG A 13 11.87 -34.47 -1.97
C ARG A 13 12.87 -34.90 -3.03
N PHE A 14 13.94 -34.13 -3.20
CA PHE A 14 14.92 -34.39 -4.22
C PHE A 14 16.33 -34.03 -3.76
N LYS A 15 17.33 -34.59 -4.45
CA LYS A 15 18.72 -34.14 -4.37
C LYS A 15 19.03 -33.32 -5.62
N VAL A 16 19.76 -32.22 -5.46
CA VAL A 16 20.11 -31.32 -6.57
C VAL A 16 20.95 -32.09 -7.60
N ARG A 17 20.46 -32.12 -8.84
CA ARG A 17 21.10 -32.72 -10.02
C ARG A 17 20.67 -31.96 -11.28
N ASP A 18 21.47 -32.02 -12.34
CA ASP A 18 21.23 -31.26 -13.57
C ASP A 18 20.00 -31.76 -14.37
N ASP A 19 19.61 -33.02 -14.17
CA ASP A 19 18.47 -33.67 -14.85
C ASP A 19 17.11 -33.32 -14.23
N LEU A 20 17.06 -32.55 -13.15
CA LEU A 20 15.85 -32.39 -12.33
C LEU A 20 14.93 -31.24 -12.72
N THR A 21 15.31 -30.42 -13.71
CA THR A 21 14.61 -29.17 -14.05
C THR A 21 13.10 -29.35 -14.29
N GLN A 22 12.68 -30.36 -15.05
CA GLN A 22 11.26 -30.60 -15.31
C GLN A 22 10.48 -30.98 -14.05
N ARG A 23 11.03 -31.89 -13.24
CA ARG A 23 10.40 -32.32 -11.98
C ARG A 23 10.29 -31.20 -10.96
N LEU A 24 11.31 -30.34 -10.90
CA LEU A 24 11.30 -29.13 -10.09
C LEU A 24 10.14 -28.21 -10.49
N ALA A 25 9.98 -27.95 -11.78
CA ALA A 25 8.89 -27.11 -12.28
C ALA A 25 7.51 -27.67 -11.90
N GLU A 26 7.27 -28.96 -12.14
CA GLU A 26 6.00 -29.63 -11.81
C GLU A 26 5.70 -29.61 -10.29
N SER A 27 6.74 -29.78 -9.47
CA SER A 27 6.62 -29.73 -8.00
C SER A 27 6.29 -28.32 -7.51
N PHE A 28 6.94 -27.31 -8.07
CA PHE A 28 6.69 -25.91 -7.72
C PHE A 28 5.29 -25.47 -8.14
N GLU A 29 4.82 -25.84 -9.34
CA GLU A 29 3.44 -25.58 -9.78
C GLU A 29 2.43 -26.18 -8.79
N THR A 30 2.63 -27.46 -8.43
CA THR A 30 1.77 -28.15 -7.46
C THR A 30 1.78 -27.46 -6.08
N ALA A 31 2.96 -27.07 -5.60
CA ALA A 31 3.11 -26.41 -4.30
C ALA A 31 2.42 -25.03 -4.28
N LEU A 32 2.60 -24.24 -5.34
CA LEU A 32 1.98 -22.93 -5.47
C LEU A 32 0.46 -23.03 -5.62
N GLU A 33 -0.05 -24.02 -6.35
CA GLU A 33 -1.49 -24.22 -6.50
C GLU A 33 -2.17 -24.63 -5.18
N LEU A 34 -1.54 -25.52 -4.41
CA LEU A 34 -2.07 -25.99 -3.13
C LEU A 34 -2.06 -24.90 -2.03
N SER A 35 -1.07 -24.02 -2.04
CA SER A 35 -0.89 -22.99 -1.01
C SER A 35 -1.48 -21.63 -1.37
N GLY A 36 -1.99 -21.46 -2.60
CA GLY A 36 -2.44 -20.16 -3.11
C GLY A 36 -1.31 -19.19 -3.46
N GLY A 37 -0.14 -19.71 -3.85
CA GLY A 37 0.96 -18.92 -4.43
C GLY A 37 2.20 -18.76 -3.55
N THR A 38 2.43 -19.68 -2.60
CA THR A 38 3.64 -19.71 -1.75
C THR A 38 4.34 -21.08 -1.79
N ALA A 39 5.65 -21.13 -1.87
CA ALA A 39 6.41 -22.38 -1.79
C ALA A 39 7.62 -22.19 -0.87
N VAL A 40 7.92 -23.20 -0.06
CA VAL A 40 9.07 -23.20 0.85
C VAL A 40 9.98 -24.36 0.49
N VAL A 41 11.27 -24.09 0.38
CA VAL A 41 12.32 -25.10 0.20
C VAL A 41 13.16 -25.13 1.48
N ALA A 42 13.18 -26.29 2.12
CA ALA A 42 13.98 -26.55 3.31
C ALA A 42 15.04 -27.60 3.02
N ASP A 43 16.19 -27.48 3.69
CA ASP A 43 17.23 -28.51 3.65
C ASP A 43 16.78 -29.74 4.44
N MET A 44 17.06 -30.94 3.91
CA MET A 44 16.68 -32.20 4.55
C MET A 44 17.72 -32.70 5.56
N ASP A 45 18.98 -32.32 5.40
CA ASP A 45 20.12 -32.82 6.17
C ASP A 45 20.46 -31.86 7.33
N ASP A 46 20.27 -30.55 7.15
CA ASP A 46 20.48 -29.53 8.18
C ASP A 46 19.17 -28.79 8.56
N PRO A 47 18.55 -29.12 9.71
CA PRO A 47 17.35 -28.44 10.18
C PRO A 47 17.60 -27.00 10.68
N LYS A 48 18.85 -26.53 10.72
CA LYS A 48 19.21 -25.13 11.00
C LYS A 48 19.50 -24.33 9.74
N ALA A 49 19.54 -24.97 8.57
CA ALA A 49 19.68 -24.27 7.32
C ALA A 49 18.52 -23.31 7.11
N GLU A 50 18.79 -22.21 6.42
CA GLU A 50 17.78 -21.19 6.15
C GLU A 50 16.77 -21.71 5.13
N GLU A 51 15.48 -21.60 5.46
CA GLU A 51 14.39 -21.96 4.56
C GLU A 51 14.24 -20.89 3.47
N LEU A 52 14.16 -21.33 2.21
CA LEU A 52 13.96 -20.45 1.07
C LEU A 52 12.47 -20.32 0.76
N LEU A 53 11.94 -19.11 0.92
CA LEU A 53 10.54 -18.78 0.70
C LEU A 53 10.34 -18.12 -0.67
N PHE A 54 9.48 -18.71 -1.48
CA PHE A 54 9.08 -18.23 -2.79
C PHE A 54 7.61 -17.84 -2.80
N SER A 55 7.27 -16.78 -3.52
CA SER A 55 5.88 -16.43 -3.80
C SER A 55 5.68 -16.12 -5.28
N ALA A 56 4.61 -16.68 -5.85
CA ALA A 56 4.17 -16.38 -7.21
C ALA A 56 3.27 -15.14 -7.27
N ASN A 57 2.79 -14.67 -6.11
CA ASN A 57 2.00 -13.45 -6.03
C ASN A 57 2.92 -12.26 -5.71
N PHE A 58 2.51 -11.05 -6.11
CA PHE A 58 3.12 -9.80 -5.62
C PHE A 58 2.75 -9.53 -4.16
N ALA A 59 2.80 -10.54 -3.29
CA ALA A 59 2.43 -10.46 -1.90
C ALA A 59 3.67 -10.58 -1.00
N CYS A 60 3.77 -9.72 0.01
CA CYS A 60 4.78 -9.89 1.04
C CYS A 60 4.43 -11.16 1.84
N PRO A 61 5.32 -12.18 1.87
CA PRO A 61 5.00 -13.47 2.48
C PRO A 61 5.05 -13.42 4.02
N ILE A 62 5.48 -12.29 4.60
CA ILE A 62 5.56 -12.07 6.05
C ILE A 62 4.30 -11.35 6.57
N CYS A 63 3.83 -10.32 5.87
CA CYS A 63 2.71 -9.49 6.33
C CYS A 63 1.41 -9.69 5.54
N GLY A 64 1.43 -10.52 4.48
CA GLY A 64 0.26 -10.80 3.65
C GLY A 64 -0.22 -9.63 2.80
N TYR A 65 0.56 -8.54 2.73
CA TYR A 65 0.23 -7.40 1.89
C TYR A 65 0.39 -7.79 0.42
N SER A 66 -0.73 -7.96 -0.28
CA SER A 66 -0.76 -8.18 -1.73
C SER A 66 -0.74 -6.85 -2.46
N MET A 67 0.31 -6.62 -3.24
CA MET A 67 0.32 -5.61 -4.28
C MET A 67 -0.43 -6.14 -5.50
N ARG A 68 -1.14 -5.23 -6.18
CA ARG A 68 -1.69 -5.52 -7.50
C ARG A 68 -0.54 -5.67 -8.50
N GLU A 69 -0.80 -6.35 -9.61
CA GLU A 69 0.17 -6.47 -10.71
C GLU A 69 0.71 -5.08 -11.10
N LEU A 70 2.03 -5.00 -11.24
CA LEU A 70 2.74 -3.73 -11.47
C LEU A 70 2.45 -3.21 -12.88
N GLU A 71 1.34 -2.52 -13.04
CA GLU A 71 1.00 -1.80 -14.26
C GLU A 71 1.52 -0.34 -14.20
N PRO A 72 2.00 0.24 -15.32
CA PRO A 72 2.40 1.65 -15.38
C PRO A 72 1.33 2.64 -14.89
N ARG A 73 0.06 2.24 -14.96
CA ARG A 73 -1.11 3.03 -14.55
C ARG A 73 -1.16 3.27 -13.04
N LEU A 74 -0.57 2.39 -12.24
CA LEU A 74 -0.45 2.55 -10.78
C LEU A 74 0.47 3.72 -10.41
N PHE A 75 1.38 4.11 -11.30
CA PHE A 75 2.27 5.25 -11.10
C PHE A 75 1.70 6.56 -11.67
N SER A 76 0.50 6.51 -12.27
CA SER A 76 -0.16 7.70 -12.80
C SER A 76 -1.04 8.33 -11.73
N PHE A 77 -0.65 9.51 -11.26
CA PHE A 77 -1.47 10.35 -10.39
C PHE A 77 -2.76 10.84 -11.08
N ASN A 78 -2.82 10.80 -12.41
CA ASN A 78 -4.01 11.12 -13.19
C ASN A 78 -4.99 9.94 -13.32
N ASN A 79 -4.64 8.75 -12.81
CA ASN A 79 -5.50 7.58 -12.85
C ASN A 79 -6.00 7.25 -11.42
N PRO A 80 -7.32 7.07 -11.19
CA PRO A 80 -7.84 6.70 -9.88
C PRO A 80 -7.23 5.40 -9.30
N ALA A 81 -6.66 4.54 -10.14
CA ALA A 81 -5.95 3.34 -9.67
C ALA A 81 -4.61 3.63 -8.99
N GLY A 82 -3.94 4.74 -9.33
CA GLY A 82 -2.64 5.18 -8.78
C GLY A 82 -2.71 6.45 -7.93
N ALA A 83 -3.82 7.17 -7.99
CA ALA A 83 -4.05 8.38 -7.21
C ALA A 83 -4.18 8.06 -5.71
N CYS A 84 -3.60 8.92 -4.87
CA CYS A 84 -3.80 8.86 -3.43
C CYS A 84 -5.29 9.15 -3.11
N PRO A 85 -5.98 8.31 -2.32
CA PRO A 85 -7.41 8.46 -2.04
C PRO A 85 -7.74 9.70 -1.20
N THR A 86 -6.75 10.38 -0.65
CA THR A 86 -6.94 11.55 0.23
C THR A 86 -6.69 12.88 -0.48
N CYS A 87 -6.05 12.88 -1.65
CA CYS A 87 -5.77 14.09 -2.42
C CYS A 87 -6.07 13.95 -3.91
N ASP A 88 -6.71 12.85 -4.32
CA ASP A 88 -7.06 12.52 -5.70
C ASP A 88 -5.90 12.69 -6.70
N GLY A 89 -4.67 12.44 -6.23
CA GLY A 89 -3.46 12.57 -7.04
C GLY A 89 -2.93 14.00 -7.23
N LEU A 90 -3.55 15.01 -6.61
CA LEU A 90 -3.09 16.41 -6.66
C LEU A 90 -1.86 16.68 -5.79
N GLY A 91 -1.62 15.85 -4.77
CA GLY A 91 -0.49 16.01 -3.84
C GLY A 91 -0.63 17.18 -2.85
N VAL A 92 -1.77 17.87 -2.86
CA VAL A 92 -2.09 18.99 -1.98
C VAL A 92 -3.47 18.78 -1.34
N GLN A 93 -3.64 19.28 -0.12
CA GLN A 93 -4.93 19.28 0.58
C GLN A 93 -5.34 20.72 0.86
N GLN A 94 -6.61 21.04 0.60
CA GLN A 94 -7.17 22.33 0.97
C GLN A 94 -7.50 22.31 2.46
N TYR A 95 -6.91 23.24 3.19
CA TYR A 95 -7.23 23.47 4.60
C TYR A 95 -7.47 24.96 4.82
N PHE A 96 -8.26 25.28 5.84
CA PHE A 96 -8.46 26.66 6.25
C PHE A 96 -7.26 27.14 7.03
N ASP A 97 -6.62 28.18 6.52
CA ASP A 97 -5.56 28.89 7.24
C ASP A 97 -6.20 29.79 8.32
N PRO A 98 -6.00 29.51 9.63
CA PRO A 98 -6.62 30.27 10.70
C PRO A 98 -6.26 31.76 10.66
N ASP A 99 -5.08 32.12 10.16
CA ASP A 99 -4.63 33.51 10.06
C ASP A 99 -5.36 34.27 8.94
N ARG A 100 -5.90 33.56 7.94
CA ARG A 100 -6.75 34.14 6.89
C ARG A 100 -8.23 34.20 7.30
N VAL A 101 -8.64 33.37 8.25
CA VAL A 101 -10.01 33.32 8.76
C VAL A 101 -10.24 34.37 9.85
N ILE A 102 -9.24 34.60 10.70
CA ILE A 102 -9.31 35.56 11.81
C ILE A 102 -8.53 36.81 11.43
N GLN A 103 -9.22 37.78 10.81
CA GLN A 103 -8.58 39.02 10.36
C GLN A 103 -8.11 39.90 11.54
N ASN A 104 -8.73 39.76 12.71
CA ASN A 104 -8.34 40.52 13.89
C ASN A 104 -8.55 39.68 15.17
N PRO A 105 -7.47 39.08 15.73
CA PRO A 105 -7.56 38.18 16.87
C PRO A 105 -7.93 38.86 18.19
N GLU A 106 -7.91 40.20 18.26
CA GLU A 106 -8.25 40.96 19.46
C GLU A 106 -9.74 41.33 19.56
N LEU A 107 -10.52 41.10 18.49
CA LEU A 107 -11.95 41.36 18.48
C LEU A 107 -12.73 40.16 19.04
N SER A 108 -13.86 40.44 19.69
CA SER A 108 -14.78 39.39 20.16
C SER A 108 -15.27 38.53 19.00
N LEU A 109 -15.74 37.31 19.27
CA LEU A 109 -16.22 36.39 18.22
C LEU A 109 -17.27 37.04 17.28
N ALA A 110 -18.11 37.93 17.82
CA ALA A 110 -19.11 38.68 17.05
C ALA A 110 -18.54 39.83 16.19
N GLY A 111 -17.30 40.25 16.43
CA GLY A 111 -16.63 41.36 15.72
C GLY A 111 -15.40 40.98 14.90
N GLY A 112 -14.79 39.80 15.13
CA GLY A 112 -13.51 39.41 14.54
C GLY A 112 -13.46 38.06 13.84
N CYS A 113 -14.50 37.23 13.97
CA CYS A 113 -14.56 35.92 13.34
C CYS A 113 -15.97 35.68 12.82
N ASP A 114 -16.32 36.37 11.72
CA ASP A 114 -17.55 36.07 11.02
C ASP A 114 -17.29 35.90 9.52
N PRO A 115 -17.23 34.65 9.03
CA PRO A 115 -17.25 34.38 7.60
C PRO A 115 -18.57 34.83 6.94
N TRP A 116 -19.60 35.19 7.72
CA TRP A 116 -20.98 35.42 7.25
C TRP A 116 -21.43 36.89 7.30
N LEU A 117 -20.59 37.83 7.76
CA LEU A 117 -20.90 39.26 7.70
C LEU A 117 -20.59 39.84 6.31
N GLY A 118 -21.39 39.44 5.31
CA GLY A 118 -21.67 40.30 4.16
C GLY A 118 -21.32 39.79 2.76
N SER A 119 -21.79 38.60 2.36
CA SER A 119 -22.24 38.25 0.98
C SER A 119 -22.65 36.77 0.90
N PRO A 120 -23.85 36.40 0.39
CA PRO A 120 -24.20 35.01 0.13
C PRO A 120 -23.55 34.44 -1.15
N GLN A 121 -22.62 35.17 -1.78
CA GLN A 121 -21.92 34.72 -2.99
C GLN A 121 -20.57 34.10 -2.62
N LEU A 122 -20.54 32.77 -2.63
CA LEU A 122 -19.45 31.97 -3.19
C LEU A 122 -18.02 32.34 -2.72
N LEU A 123 -17.60 31.81 -1.57
CA LEU A 123 -16.16 31.63 -1.28
C LEU A 123 -15.72 30.22 -1.70
N LEU A 124 -15.95 29.89 -2.97
CA LEU A 124 -14.97 29.12 -3.72
C LEU A 124 -13.92 30.15 -4.14
N PHE A 125 -12.85 30.30 -3.37
CA PHE A 125 -11.67 31.06 -3.82
C PHE A 125 -11.00 30.24 -4.92
N PRO A 126 -11.08 30.63 -6.22
CA PRO A 126 -10.41 29.88 -7.28
C PRO A 126 -8.92 30.23 -7.36
N ASP A 127 -8.48 31.31 -6.68
CA ASP A 127 -7.16 31.91 -6.85
C ASP A 127 -6.43 32.13 -5.51
N ALA A 128 -6.58 31.20 -4.56
CA ALA A 128 -5.65 31.17 -3.43
C ALA A 128 -4.32 30.60 -3.93
N GLU A 129 -3.43 31.49 -4.36
CA GLU A 129 -2.02 31.17 -4.62
C GLU A 129 -1.51 30.18 -3.57
N ILE A 130 -1.03 29.07 -4.10
CA ILE A 130 -0.39 27.97 -3.41
C ILE A 130 0.75 28.58 -2.59
N ALA A 131 0.51 28.79 -1.29
CA ALA A 131 1.57 29.01 -0.34
C ALA A 131 2.29 27.68 -0.13
N GLY A 132 3.06 27.27 -1.14
CA GLY A 132 4.05 26.22 -1.05
C GLY A 132 5.09 26.66 -0.04
N ARG A 133 4.91 26.27 1.21
CA ARG A 133 5.98 26.31 2.20
C ARG A 133 6.73 25.00 2.10
N SER A 134 7.76 25.04 1.27
CA SER A 134 8.85 24.07 1.20
C SER A 134 9.39 23.77 2.60
N LEU A 135 9.31 22.49 2.99
CA LEU A 135 10.31 21.81 3.80
C LEU A 135 10.74 20.56 3.04
#